data_AF-A0A7S3UN88-F1
#
_entry.id   AF-A0A7S3UN88-F1
#
_cell.length_a   1.000
_cell.length_b   1.000
_cell.length_c   1.000
_cell.angle_alpha   90.00
_cell.angle_beta   90.00
_cell.angle_gamma   90.00
#
_symmetry.space_group_name_H-M   'P 1'
#
loop_
_entity.id
_entity.type
_entity.pdbx_description
1 polymer ?
#
loop_
_entity_poly.entity_id
_entity_poly.type
_entity_poly.pdbx_seq_one_letter_code
_entity_poly.pdbx_strand_id
1 'polypeptide(L)'
;MLNYATVPGAYDTAAMVTGDKDFAPALVRTRGKGRRVAIVSMRNSCNSFLMDPASHLRDFDILWLDNYLGELLEKRYHAPALYYVGNEGIEGMQVVPELDNLLEDIIELIAEEPGQKMSSRLLGRELQGKITNGKSHLTKIKMNFGSVRNFLLSQPEIFKLAHSDDPSERKEFYVSLAAGIDVAASDEEEE
;
A
#
# COMPACT_ATOMS: atom_id res chain seq x y z
N MET A 1 -11.62 -21.82 18.11
CA MET A 1 -10.21 -21.79 17.68
C MET A 1 -9.31 -22.56 18.65
N LEU A 2 -9.11 -22.14 19.91
CA LEU A 2 -8.25 -22.87 20.88
C LEU A 2 -8.68 -24.32 21.18
N ASN A 3 -9.95 -24.69 20.95
CA ASN A 3 -10.42 -26.06 21.17
C ASN A 3 -9.63 -27.11 20.37
N TYR A 4 -9.16 -26.80 19.15
CA TYR A 4 -8.38 -27.74 18.34
C TYR A 4 -6.98 -27.99 18.90
N ALA A 5 -6.37 -26.99 19.54
CA ALA A 5 -5.11 -27.17 20.27
C ALA A 5 -5.26 -28.15 21.46
N THR A 6 -6.50 -28.41 21.88
CA THR A 6 -6.80 -29.25 23.02
C THR A 6 -7.15 -30.71 22.67
N VAL A 7 -7.07 -31.09 21.40
CA VAL A 7 -7.23 -32.49 20.96
C VAL A 7 -6.00 -33.28 21.42
N PRO A 8 -6.16 -34.42 22.12
CA PRO A 8 -5.03 -35.27 22.53
C PRO A 8 -4.15 -35.65 21.34
N GLY A 9 -2.83 -35.56 21.49
CA GLY A 9 -1.86 -35.89 20.43
C GLY A 9 -1.76 -34.91 19.25
N ALA A 10 -2.54 -33.82 19.21
CA ALA A 10 -2.50 -32.89 18.07
C ALA A 10 -1.34 -31.89 18.12
N TYR A 11 -1.22 -31.12 19.20
CA TYR A 11 -0.23 -30.03 19.31
C TYR A 11 0.30 -29.94 20.73
N ASP A 12 1.61 -29.75 20.92
CA ASP A 12 2.22 -29.61 22.25
C ASP A 12 2.21 -28.16 22.76
N THR A 13 2.17 -27.21 21.83
CA THR A 13 2.21 -25.78 22.09
C THR A 13 1.06 -25.10 21.35
N ALA A 14 0.40 -24.15 22.02
CA ALA A 14 -0.62 -23.28 21.45
C ALA A 14 -0.13 -21.83 21.48
N ALA A 15 -0.02 -21.20 20.31
CA ALA A 15 0.24 -19.76 20.20
C ALA A 15 -1.09 -19.02 19.99
N MET A 16 -1.39 -18.05 20.84
CA MET A 16 -2.58 -17.21 20.71
C MET A 16 -2.20 -15.78 20.38
N VAL A 17 -2.66 -15.29 19.23
CA VAL A 17 -2.56 -13.87 18.86
C VAL A 17 -3.73 -13.12 19.51
N THR A 18 -3.46 -12.38 20.57
CA THR A 18 -4.47 -11.59 21.28
C THR A 18 -3.86 -10.47 22.13
N GLY A 19 -4.58 -9.37 22.28
CA GLY A 19 -4.35 -8.37 23.33
C GLY A 19 -5.47 -8.31 24.37
N ASP A 20 -6.53 -9.10 24.18
CA ASP A 20 -7.77 -9.03 24.94
C ASP A 20 -7.78 -10.04 26.12
N LYS A 21 -8.11 -9.52 27.31
CA LYS A 21 -8.15 -10.29 28.57
C LYS A 21 -9.29 -11.31 28.61
N ASP A 22 -10.33 -11.13 27.80
CA ASP A 22 -11.52 -11.98 27.82
C ASP A 22 -11.20 -13.42 27.38
N PHE A 23 -10.04 -13.64 26.76
CA PHE A 23 -9.54 -14.96 26.40
C PHE A 23 -8.78 -15.70 27.51
N ALA A 24 -8.57 -15.08 28.68
CA ALA A 24 -7.87 -15.73 29.80
C ALA A 24 -8.46 -17.10 30.19
N PRO A 25 -9.80 -17.30 30.27
CA PRO A 25 -10.37 -18.63 30.57
C PRO A 25 -9.99 -19.68 29.53
N ALA A 26 -9.86 -19.30 28.25
CA ALA A 26 -9.47 -20.20 27.18
C ALA A 26 -7.98 -20.58 27.27
N LEU A 27 -7.11 -19.63 27.65
CA LEU A 27 -5.69 -19.87 27.89
C LEU A 27 -5.50 -20.83 29.08
N VAL A 28 -6.17 -20.57 30.21
CA VAL A 28 -6.14 -21.44 31.40
C VAL A 28 -6.60 -22.86 31.07
N ARG A 29 -7.73 -22.99 30.34
CA ARG A 29 -8.24 -24.31 29.95
C ARG A 29 -7.29 -25.06 29.03
N THR A 30 -6.59 -24.34 28.15
CA THR A 30 -5.62 -24.93 27.22
C THR A 30 -4.39 -25.43 27.98
N ARG A 31 -3.87 -24.63 28.93
CA ARG A 31 -2.79 -25.06 29.84
C ARG A 31 -3.20 -26.24 30.71
N GLY A 32 -4.40 -26.21 31.27
CA GLY A 32 -4.95 -27.28 32.11
C GLY A 32 -5.09 -28.63 31.40
N LYS A 33 -5.09 -28.64 30.06
CA LYS A 33 -5.05 -29.86 29.24
C LYS A 33 -3.63 -30.29 28.85
N GLY A 34 -2.61 -29.75 29.52
CA GLY A 34 -1.21 -30.12 29.33
C GLY A 34 -0.53 -29.46 28.12
N ARG A 35 -1.11 -28.39 27.57
CA ARG A 35 -0.52 -27.66 26.44
C ARG A 35 0.31 -26.48 26.94
N ARG A 36 1.47 -26.25 26.34
CA ARG A 36 2.25 -25.03 26.59
C ARG A 36 1.63 -23.88 25.81
N VAL A 37 1.47 -22.73 26.43
CA VAL A 37 0.75 -21.59 25.83
C VAL A 37 1.69 -20.40 25.65
N ALA A 38 1.78 -19.92 24.41
CA ALA A 38 2.45 -18.67 24.04
C ALA A 38 1.40 -17.60 23.72
N ILE A 39 1.63 -16.38 24.17
CA ILE A 39 0.83 -15.20 23.80
C ILE A 39 1.63 -14.37 22.81
N VAL A 40 0.97 -14.00 21.71
CA VAL A 40 1.49 -13.13 20.67
C VAL A 40 0.63 -11.86 20.69
N SER A 41 1.24 -10.68 20.82
CA SER A 41 0.50 -9.43 20.91
C SER A 41 1.29 -8.24 20.39
N MET A 42 0.63 -7.08 20.24
CA MET A 42 1.31 -5.78 20.06
C MET A 42 1.37 -5.05 21.41
N ARG A 43 2.44 -4.32 21.67
CA ARG A 43 2.66 -3.65 22.97
C ARG A 43 1.57 -2.65 23.32
N ASN A 44 1.06 -1.92 22.33
CA ASN A 44 0.04 -0.88 22.50
C ASN A 44 -1.39 -1.42 22.70
N SER A 45 -1.62 -2.72 22.41
CA SER A 45 -2.95 -3.33 22.48
C SER A 45 -3.04 -4.47 23.50
N CYS A 46 -1.95 -4.81 24.18
CA CYS A 46 -1.91 -5.92 25.12
C CYS A 46 -2.41 -5.49 26.49
N ASN A 47 -3.46 -6.15 26.99
CA ASN A 47 -3.97 -5.91 28.33
C ASN A 47 -2.91 -6.26 29.40
N SER A 48 -2.77 -5.41 30.42
CA SER A 48 -1.79 -5.60 31.50
C SER A 48 -1.95 -6.91 32.26
N PHE A 49 -3.17 -7.44 32.36
CA PHE A 49 -3.43 -8.75 32.94
C PHE A 49 -2.74 -9.88 32.17
N LEU A 50 -2.66 -9.78 30.83
CA LEU A 50 -1.95 -10.75 30.00
C LEU A 50 -0.43 -10.62 30.13
N MET A 51 0.08 -9.47 30.54
CA MET A 51 1.51 -9.18 30.74
C MET A 51 2.03 -9.66 32.08
N ASP A 52 1.18 -9.63 33.10
CA ASP A 52 1.53 -10.03 34.46
C ASP A 52 2.03 -11.49 34.51
N PRO A 53 3.28 -11.75 34.92
CA PRO A 53 3.80 -13.12 35.12
C PRO A 53 3.01 -13.92 36.18
N ALA A 54 2.39 -13.24 37.15
CA ALA A 54 1.58 -13.88 38.19
C ALA A 54 0.21 -14.38 37.68
N SER A 55 -0.20 -13.99 36.47
CA SER A 55 -1.47 -14.41 35.87
C SER A 55 -1.52 -15.90 35.50
N HIS A 56 -0.36 -16.57 35.41
CA HIS A 56 -0.25 -17.96 34.98
C HIS A 56 -1.05 -18.27 33.69
N LEU A 57 -1.05 -17.35 32.72
CA LEU A 57 -1.76 -17.53 31.44
C LEU A 57 -0.88 -18.09 30.33
N ARG A 58 0.44 -18.05 30.50
CA ARG A 58 1.44 -18.40 29.48
C ARG A 58 2.62 -19.15 30.07
N ASP A 59 3.31 -19.88 29.22
CA ASP A 59 4.52 -20.66 29.54
C ASP A 59 5.79 -20.04 28.93
N PHE A 60 5.63 -19.01 28.10
CA PHE A 60 6.71 -18.29 27.43
C PHE A 60 6.56 -16.79 27.64
N ASP A 61 7.64 -16.04 27.38
CA ASP A 61 7.55 -14.59 27.26
C ASP A 61 6.61 -14.20 26.12
N ILE A 62 6.01 -13.02 26.25
CA ILE A 62 5.10 -12.51 25.21
C ILE A 62 5.92 -12.25 23.95
N LEU A 63 5.47 -12.85 22.86
CA LEU A 63 6.00 -12.59 21.53
C LEU A 63 5.39 -11.30 21.00
N TRP A 64 6.21 -10.25 20.92
CA TRP A 64 5.77 -8.95 20.44
C TRP A 64 5.80 -8.90 18.92
N LEU A 65 4.64 -8.81 18.29
CA LEU A 65 4.52 -8.66 16.83
C LEU A 65 5.26 -7.43 16.31
N ASP A 66 5.33 -6.35 17.11
CA ASP A 66 6.03 -5.13 16.75
C ASP A 66 7.50 -5.39 16.34
N ASN A 67 8.14 -6.40 16.95
CA ASN A 67 9.53 -6.75 16.66
C ASN A 67 9.73 -7.36 15.27
N TYR A 68 8.67 -7.88 14.66
CA TYR A 68 8.71 -8.64 13.41
C TYR A 68 7.95 -7.92 12.27
N LEU A 69 7.43 -6.71 12.51
CA LEU A 69 6.67 -5.99 11.48
C LEU A 69 7.47 -5.77 10.21
N GLY A 70 8.80 -5.59 10.28
CA GLY A 70 9.64 -5.45 9.09
C GLY A 70 9.66 -6.70 8.18
N GLU A 71 9.51 -7.89 8.77
CA GLU A 71 9.47 -9.17 8.04
C GLU A 71 8.04 -9.56 7.64
N LEU A 72 7.06 -9.17 8.45
CA LEU A 72 5.64 -9.50 8.23
C LEU A 72 4.94 -8.53 7.27
N LEU A 73 5.46 -7.30 7.13
CA LEU A 73 4.88 -6.29 6.26
C LEU A 73 5.60 -6.31 4.90
N GLU A 74 4.94 -6.88 3.90
CA GLU A 74 5.26 -6.53 2.52
C GLU A 74 4.67 -5.16 2.20
N LYS A 75 5.47 -4.29 1.56
CA LYS A 75 4.92 -3.08 0.95
C LYS A 75 3.93 -3.53 -0.10
N ARG A 76 2.64 -3.27 0.13
CA ARG A 76 1.54 -3.59 -0.78
C ARG A 76 1.70 -2.95 -2.18
N TYR A 77 2.64 -2.02 -2.30
CA TYR A 77 2.94 -1.28 -3.51
C TYR A 77 4.43 -1.42 -3.80
N HIS A 78 4.74 -2.24 -4.80
CA HIS A 78 5.99 -2.10 -5.51
C HIS A 78 5.85 -0.82 -6.31
N ALA A 79 6.38 0.31 -5.83
CA ALA A 79 6.83 1.31 -6.77
C ALA A 79 7.76 0.55 -7.71
N PRO A 80 7.41 0.33 -8.99
CA PRO A 80 8.32 -0.32 -9.92
C PRO A 80 9.58 0.52 -9.85
N ALA A 81 10.69 -0.14 -9.49
CA ALA A 81 11.97 0.53 -9.42
C ALA A 81 12.21 1.13 -10.81
N LEU A 82 12.26 2.46 -10.85
CA LEU A 82 12.74 3.28 -11.96
C LEU A 82 11.80 3.30 -13.19
N TYR A 83 11.40 4.50 -13.59
CA TYR A 83 11.09 4.78 -14.99
C TYR A 83 12.12 5.84 -15.36
N TYR A 84 13.06 5.49 -16.23
CA TYR A 84 13.84 6.48 -16.93
C TYR A 84 13.20 6.59 -18.31
N VAL A 85 12.53 7.71 -18.58
CA VAL A 85 12.31 8.15 -19.95
C VAL A 85 13.64 8.74 -20.42
N GLY A 86 14.55 7.84 -20.80
CA GLY A 86 15.85 8.17 -21.35
C GLY A 86 16.21 7.11 -22.37
N ASN A 87 16.50 7.52 -23.59
CA ASN A 87 16.80 6.67 -24.75
C ASN A 87 18.07 5.80 -24.63
N GLU A 88 18.59 5.58 -23.43
CA GLU A 88 19.78 4.78 -23.18
C GLU A 88 19.43 3.62 -22.24
N GLY A 89 19.10 2.48 -22.85
CA GLY A 89 18.70 1.27 -22.16
C GLY A 89 19.76 0.76 -21.19
N ILE A 90 19.35 0.56 -19.94
CA ILE A 90 20.08 -0.30 -19.01
C ILE A 90 19.60 -1.72 -19.26
N GLU A 91 20.50 -2.59 -19.72
CA GLU A 91 20.21 -4.01 -19.96
C GLU A 91 19.60 -4.68 -18.72
N GLY A 92 18.44 -5.32 -18.90
CA GLY A 92 17.78 -6.15 -17.89
C GLY A 92 16.46 -5.61 -17.34
N MET A 93 16.01 -4.43 -17.77
CA MET A 93 14.77 -3.83 -17.31
C MET A 93 13.60 -4.12 -18.25
N GLN A 94 12.64 -4.93 -17.79
CA GLN A 94 11.38 -5.13 -18.52
C GLN A 94 10.47 -3.93 -18.30
N VAL A 95 10.40 -3.06 -19.31
CA VAL A 95 9.34 -2.06 -19.42
C VAL A 95 8.02 -2.82 -19.51
N VAL A 96 7.09 -2.57 -18.60
CA VAL A 96 5.75 -3.15 -18.66
C VAL A 96 4.97 -2.32 -19.69
N PRO A 97 4.67 -2.83 -20.90
CA PRO A 97 4.11 -2.01 -21.99
C PRO A 97 2.77 -1.35 -21.63
N GLU A 98 2.07 -1.89 -20.63
CA GLU A 98 0.79 -1.38 -20.15
C GLU A 98 0.91 -0.06 -19.36
N LEU A 99 2.11 0.33 -18.93
CA LEU A 99 2.38 1.58 -18.21
C LEU A 99 2.85 2.72 -19.12
N ASP A 100 3.37 2.41 -20.31
CA ASP A 100 3.74 3.43 -21.30
C ASP A 100 2.49 4.12 -21.85
N ASN A 101 1.49 3.33 -22.28
CA ASN A 101 0.19 3.87 -22.69
C ASN A 101 -0.48 4.69 -21.57
N LEU A 102 -0.32 4.26 -20.31
CA LEU A 102 -0.85 4.99 -19.15
C LEU A 102 -0.17 6.36 -18.98
N LEU A 103 1.15 6.44 -19.18
CA LEU A 103 1.91 7.68 -19.08
C LEU A 103 1.53 8.64 -20.20
N GLU A 104 1.48 8.16 -21.45
CA GLU A 104 1.03 8.95 -22.61
C GLU A 104 -0.39 9.49 -22.39
N ASP A 105 -1.31 8.62 -21.97
CA ASP A 105 -2.70 9.00 -21.69
C ASP A 105 -2.83 10.07 -20.60
N ILE A 106 -1.94 10.09 -19.60
CA ILE A 106 -1.91 11.10 -18.54
C ILE A 106 -1.27 12.39 -19.04
N ILE A 107 -0.21 12.30 -19.85
CA ILE A 107 0.45 13.45 -20.44
C ILE A 107 -0.54 14.19 -21.36
N GLU A 108 -1.25 13.48 -22.23
CA GLU A 108 -2.30 14.04 -23.09
C GLU A 108 -3.38 14.75 -22.27
N LEU A 109 -3.90 14.10 -21.23
CA LEU A 109 -4.91 14.70 -20.34
C LEU A 109 -4.46 16.00 -19.70
N ILE A 110 -3.17 16.14 -19.36
CA ILE A 110 -2.63 17.34 -18.72
C ILE A 110 -2.21 18.39 -19.76
N ALA A 111 -1.87 17.96 -20.98
CA ALA A 111 -1.36 18.82 -22.05
C ALA A 111 -2.44 19.53 -22.87
N GLU A 112 -3.74 19.29 -22.62
CA GLU A 112 -4.84 19.94 -23.35
C GLU A 112 -4.69 21.47 -23.43
N GLU A 113 -4.10 22.12 -22.41
CA GLU A 113 -3.71 23.53 -22.45
C GLU A 113 -2.30 23.76 -21.85
N PRO A 114 -1.37 24.43 -22.55
CA PRO A 114 -0.02 24.72 -22.05
C PRO A 114 -0.04 25.51 -20.73
N GLY A 115 0.56 24.94 -19.68
CA GLY A 115 0.63 25.54 -18.35
C GLY A 115 -0.63 25.34 -17.49
N GLN A 116 -1.63 24.61 -17.99
CA GLN A 116 -2.82 24.27 -17.23
C GLN A 116 -2.47 23.31 -16.09
N LYS A 117 -3.06 23.57 -14.93
CA LYS A 117 -2.93 22.76 -13.73
C LYS A 117 -4.19 21.90 -13.60
N MET A 118 -4.04 20.59 -13.67
CA MET A 118 -5.16 19.68 -13.47
C MET A 118 -5.31 19.35 -11.98
N SER A 119 -6.52 19.47 -11.44
CA SER A 119 -6.79 19.08 -10.05
C SER A 119 -6.74 17.55 -9.90
N SER A 120 -6.24 17.07 -8.76
CA SER A 120 -6.18 15.64 -8.44
C SER A 120 -7.53 14.93 -8.50
N ARG A 121 -8.64 15.66 -8.27
CA ARG A 121 -10.01 15.13 -8.41
C ARG A 121 -10.40 14.95 -9.87
N LEU A 122 -10.11 15.95 -10.71
CA LEU A 122 -10.37 15.88 -12.14
C LEU A 122 -9.54 14.75 -12.76
N LEU A 123 -8.23 14.73 -12.50
CA LEU A 123 -7.34 13.66 -12.94
C LEU A 123 -7.84 12.27 -12.51
N GLY A 124 -8.25 12.15 -11.24
CA GLY A 124 -8.80 10.89 -10.73
C GLY A 124 -10.08 10.45 -11.46
N ARG A 125 -10.92 11.39 -11.88
CA ARG A 125 -12.15 11.10 -12.64
C ARG A 125 -11.83 10.65 -14.06
N GLU A 126 -10.94 11.35 -14.76
CA GLU A 126 -10.55 10.99 -16.13
C GLU A 126 -9.86 9.61 -16.16
N LEU A 127 -8.97 9.34 -15.21
CA LEU A 127 -8.32 8.02 -15.07
C LEU A 127 -9.26 6.90 -14.65
N GLN A 128 -10.40 7.22 -14.04
CA GLN A 128 -11.43 6.23 -13.75
C GLN A 128 -12.22 5.87 -15.02
N GLY A 129 -12.35 6.81 -15.96
CA GLY A 129 -13.05 6.63 -17.24
C GLY A 129 -12.23 5.85 -18.27
N LYS A 130 -10.90 6.01 -18.30
CA LYS A 130 -10.01 5.26 -19.21
C LYS A 130 -9.84 3.81 -18.74
N ILE A 131 -10.35 2.85 -19.53
CA ILE A 131 -10.30 1.41 -19.23
C ILE A 131 -9.40 0.70 -20.25
N THR A 132 -8.44 -0.08 -19.76
CA THR A 132 -7.56 -0.89 -20.60
C THR A 132 -7.43 -2.29 -19.98
N ASN A 133 -7.61 -3.34 -20.77
CA ASN A 133 -7.57 -4.74 -20.30
C ASN A 133 -8.51 -5.01 -19.11
N GLY A 134 -9.71 -4.41 -19.14
CA GLY A 134 -10.76 -4.65 -18.13
C GLY A 134 -10.56 -3.94 -16.78
N LYS A 135 -9.55 -3.09 -16.62
CA LYS A 135 -9.34 -2.27 -15.42
C LYS A 135 -9.17 -0.80 -15.79
N SER A 136 -9.69 0.10 -14.96
CA SER A 136 -9.41 1.53 -15.13
C SER A 136 -7.95 1.84 -14.85
N HIS A 137 -7.43 2.88 -15.50
CA HIS A 137 -6.10 3.42 -15.21
C HIS A 137 -5.92 3.78 -13.75
N LEU A 138 -6.95 4.37 -13.12
CA LEU A 138 -6.93 4.67 -11.69
C LEU A 138 -6.73 3.41 -10.84
N THR A 139 -7.41 2.30 -11.19
CA THR A 139 -7.23 1.02 -10.50
C THR A 139 -5.82 0.49 -10.68
N LYS A 140 -5.27 0.53 -11.91
CA LYS A 140 -3.90 0.09 -12.18
C LYS A 140 -2.87 0.88 -11.37
N ILE A 141 -2.99 2.21 -11.34
CA ILE A 141 -2.14 3.10 -10.53
C ILE A 141 -2.25 2.74 -9.05
N LYS A 142 -3.47 2.58 -8.53
CA LYS A 142 -3.68 2.23 -7.12
C LYS A 142 -3.13 0.85 -6.77
N MET A 143 -3.17 -0.12 -7.69
CA MET A 143 -2.61 -1.45 -7.45
C MET A 143 -1.08 -1.42 -7.37
N ASN A 144 -0.42 -0.63 -8.21
CA ASN A 144 1.04 -0.61 -8.30
C ASN A 144 1.69 0.42 -7.36
N PHE A 145 1.13 1.62 -7.25
CA PHE A 145 1.74 2.76 -6.54
C PHE A 145 0.97 3.17 -5.27
N GLY A 146 -0.20 2.58 -5.03
CA GLY A 146 -1.06 2.85 -3.89
C GLY A 146 -1.88 4.12 -3.97
N SER A 147 -1.37 5.15 -4.65
CA SER A 147 -2.12 6.37 -4.93
C SER A 147 -1.62 7.04 -6.20
N VAL A 148 -2.48 7.86 -6.81
CA VAL A 148 -2.11 8.73 -7.94
C VAL A 148 -0.98 9.68 -7.55
N ARG A 149 -1.01 10.21 -6.32
CA ARG A 149 0.06 11.08 -5.82
C ARG A 149 1.41 10.38 -5.82
N ASN A 150 1.49 9.13 -5.34
CA ASN A 150 2.74 8.38 -5.31
C ASN A 150 3.24 8.05 -6.71
N PHE A 151 2.34 7.77 -7.65
CA PHE A 151 2.69 7.56 -9.05
C PHE A 151 3.31 8.82 -9.65
N LEU A 152 2.66 9.98 -9.51
CA LEU A 152 3.19 11.25 -10.04
C LEU A 152 4.52 11.63 -9.39
N LEU A 153 4.68 11.39 -8.09
CA LEU A 153 5.95 11.61 -7.37
C LEU A 153 7.06 10.65 -7.79
N SER A 154 6.72 9.51 -8.42
CA SER A 154 7.73 8.60 -8.98
C SER A 154 8.29 9.05 -10.32
N GLN A 155 7.69 10.08 -10.94
CA GLN A 155 8.09 10.64 -12.24
C GLN A 155 8.32 12.17 -12.13
N PRO A 156 9.21 12.66 -11.26
CA PRO A 156 9.40 14.09 -11.03
C PRO A 156 9.94 14.85 -12.26
N GLU A 157 10.58 14.15 -13.19
CA GLU A 157 11.01 14.68 -14.49
C GLU A 157 9.86 14.93 -15.46
N ILE A 158 8.72 14.24 -15.29
CA ILE A 158 7.52 14.43 -16.12
C ILE A 158 6.49 15.34 -15.44
N PHE A 159 6.22 15.12 -14.15
CA PHE A 159 5.13 15.79 -13.45
C PHE A 159 5.61 16.70 -12.33
N LYS A 160 4.98 17.88 -12.22
CA LYS A 160 5.12 18.80 -11.09
C LYS A 160 3.84 18.82 -10.29
N LEU A 161 3.96 18.61 -8.97
CA LEU A 161 2.83 18.74 -8.05
C LEU A 161 2.87 20.10 -7.36
N ALA A 162 1.73 20.78 -7.31
CA ALA A 162 1.50 21.97 -6.52
C ALA A 162 0.36 21.71 -5.52
N HIS A 163 0.39 22.42 -4.39
CA HIS A 163 -0.67 22.38 -3.38
C HIS A 163 -1.44 23.70 -3.38
N SER A 164 -2.73 23.66 -3.03
CA SER A 164 -3.50 24.87 -2.76
C SER A 164 -2.96 25.53 -1.49
N ASP A 165 -2.81 26.86 -1.53
CA ASP A 165 -2.44 27.66 -0.35
C ASP A 165 -3.62 27.78 0.64
N ASP A 166 -4.83 27.34 0.25
CA ASP A 166 -6.01 27.33 1.10
C ASP A 166 -5.94 26.22 2.18
N PRO A 167 -5.96 26.57 3.48
CA PRO A 167 -5.96 25.60 4.57
C PRO A 167 -7.12 24.58 4.54
N SER A 168 -8.25 24.93 3.91
CA SER A 168 -9.43 24.07 3.77
C SER A 168 -9.28 23.03 2.65
N GLU A 169 -8.37 23.26 1.70
CA GLU A 169 -8.12 22.39 0.54
C GLU A 169 -6.82 21.58 0.66
N ARG A 170 -6.21 21.47 1.84
CA ARG A 170 -4.93 20.77 2.07
C ARG A 170 -4.85 19.31 1.57
N LYS A 171 -5.98 18.69 1.23
CA LYS A 171 -6.06 17.34 0.66
C LYS A 171 -6.01 17.32 -0.87
N GLU A 172 -6.29 18.43 -1.52
CA GLU A 172 -6.25 18.57 -2.98
C GLU A 172 -4.85 19.01 -3.42
N PHE A 173 -4.35 18.40 -4.48
CA PHE A 173 -3.14 18.81 -5.16
C PHE A 173 -3.44 19.01 -6.64
N TYR A 174 -2.62 19.82 -7.28
CA TYR A 174 -2.66 20.07 -8.71
C TYR A 174 -1.44 19.45 -9.35
N VAL A 175 -1.61 18.93 -10.56
CA VAL A 175 -0.52 18.40 -11.39
C VAL A 175 -0.39 19.26 -12.64
N SER A 176 0.86 19.47 -13.07
CA SER A 176 1.19 20.01 -14.39
C SER A 176 2.38 19.24 -14.96
N LEU A 177 2.62 19.35 -16.26
CA LEU A 177 3.84 18.83 -16.87
C LEU A 177 5.07 19.64 -16.43
N ALA A 178 6.24 18.99 -16.40
CA ALA A 178 7.52 19.63 -16.22
C ALA A 178 7.89 20.47 -17.46
N ALA A 179 8.77 21.46 -17.28
CA ALA A 179 9.15 22.35 -18.38
C ALA A 179 10.00 21.58 -19.40
N GLY A 180 9.64 21.66 -20.69
CA GLY A 180 10.34 20.99 -21.79
C GLY A 180 9.65 19.72 -22.31
N ILE A 181 8.47 19.37 -21.80
CA ILE A 181 7.60 18.33 -22.37
C ILE A 181 6.55 19.02 -23.22
N ASP A 182 6.81 19.11 -24.52
CA ASP A 182 5.83 19.53 -25.52
C ASP A 182 5.16 18.27 -26.09
N VAL A 183 3.84 18.18 -25.94
CA VAL A 183 3.06 17.22 -26.72
C VAL A 183 2.96 17.80 -28.12
N ALA A 184 3.63 17.16 -29.09
CA ALA A 184 3.48 17.53 -30.48
C ALA A 184 1.99 17.46 -30.80
N ALA A 185 1.38 18.61 -31.08
CA ALA A 185 0.01 18.66 -31.58
C ALA A 185 -0.03 17.74 -32.81
N SER A 186 -0.83 16.68 -32.74
CA SER A 186 -1.17 15.91 -33.93
C SER A 186 -1.99 16.84 -34.81
N ASP A 187 -1.33 17.46 -35.78
CA ASP A 187 -1.97 18.12 -36.91
C ASP A 187 -2.83 17.06 -37.63
N GLU A 188 -4.12 17.03 -37.34
CA GLU A 188 -5.09 16.39 -38.22
C GLU A 188 -5.26 17.30 -39.44
N GLU A 189 -4.54 16.94 -40.51
CA GLU A 189 -4.72 17.47 -41.85
C GLU A 189 -6.18 17.27 -42.31
N GLU A 190 -6.83 18.37 -42.67
CA GLU A 190 -8.07 18.40 -43.44
C GLU A 190 -7.87 17.71 -44.81
N GLU A 191 -8.69 16.71 -45.14
CA GLU A 191 -9.10 16.39 -46.51
C GLU A 191 -10.61 16.12 -46.60
#